data_AF-A0A9D8FTY7-F1
#
_entry.id   AF-A0A9D8FTY7-F1
#
_cell.length_a   1.000
_cell.length_b   1.000
_cell.length_c   1.000
_cell.angle_alpha   90.00
_cell.angle_beta   90.00
_cell.angle_gamma   90.00
#
_symmetry.space_group_name_H-M   'P 1'
#
loop_
_entity.id
_entity.type
_entity.pdbx_description
1 polymer ?
#
loop_
_entity_poly.entity_id
_entity_poly.type
_entity_poly.pdbx_seq_one_letter_code
_entity_poly.pdbx_strand_id
1 'polypeptide(L)'
;MKRRLLLSVCKAGLLLAALAVLGTAPQAASAGTRGGALPFAEAQLPLSGVRAVTSLDTTVFTAVADAYVSSALPSKNYGAAQVLYAGSQTAAAPRRALFRFVLSSLPSEAVVDSAYFQANLTETPSAPPTVLNIGAFRITSGWDEAGVTWSNQPTAVPIGRVTGVGVLPQFYSWEVTSLVRALVSDPGINYGIELRSQAEGTADWRGFSSREAASAYRPQLVVQHHLPLCTDAQEPNDTFAQAFPIAPAVEYLGCIPASGDVDLFRFDVDPSTARSVQVELYSLPANFDLYLYGPGPTLVDSSANAGTSSESVAYTTGPAGRRFYAEVQATSGGDPDNPYALKLTLTADATPPQILSGPAVSSITSSAASSQS
;
A
#
# COMPACT_ATOMS: atom_id res chain seq x y z
N MET A 1 29.27 -37.02 31.78
CA MET A 1 28.40 -36.71 32.94
C MET A 1 27.23 -35.88 32.45
N LYS A 2 26.01 -36.43 32.53
CA LYS A 2 24.75 -35.75 32.19
C LYS A 2 24.45 -34.67 33.23
N ARG A 3 24.30 -33.40 32.83
CA ARG A 3 23.56 -32.41 33.62
C ARG A 3 22.69 -31.54 32.69
N ARG A 4 21.40 -31.60 32.97
CA ARG A 4 20.31 -30.80 32.40
C ARG A 4 20.55 -29.32 32.74
N LEU A 5 20.36 -28.43 31.77
CA LEU A 5 20.23 -27.00 32.03
C LEU A 5 18.91 -26.52 31.42
N LEU A 6 18.12 -25.85 32.26
CA LEU A 6 16.81 -25.29 31.95
C LEU A 6 16.94 -24.22 30.86
N LEU A 7 16.15 -24.34 29.79
CA LEU A 7 15.88 -23.23 28.88
C LEU A 7 14.71 -22.42 29.47
N SER A 8 15.02 -21.19 29.85
CA SER A 8 14.05 -20.12 30.07
C SER A 8 14.32 -19.03 29.04
N VAL A 9 13.24 -18.34 28.66
CA VAL A 9 13.15 -17.00 28.04
C VAL A 9 12.58 -16.95 26.61
N CYS A 10 11.34 -16.42 26.61
CA CYS A 10 10.66 -15.51 25.67
C CYS A 10 10.58 -15.84 24.18
N LYS A 11 9.43 -16.44 23.82
CA LYS A 11 8.74 -16.13 22.57
C LYS A 11 7.90 -14.85 22.77
N ALA A 12 8.29 -13.76 22.12
CA ALA A 12 7.38 -12.64 21.85
C ALA A 12 6.87 -12.79 20.42
N GLY A 13 5.75 -13.51 20.27
CA GLY A 13 4.95 -13.53 19.04
C GLY A 13 3.70 -12.71 19.30
N LEU A 14 3.63 -11.53 18.70
CA LEU A 14 2.44 -10.68 18.70
C LEU A 14 1.46 -11.31 17.69
N LEU A 15 0.47 -12.06 18.17
CA LEU A 15 -0.61 -12.62 17.36
C LEU A 15 -1.82 -11.70 17.50
N LEU A 16 -2.14 -10.95 16.46
CA LEU A 16 -3.38 -10.17 16.38
C LEU A 16 -4.51 -11.14 16.05
N ALA A 17 -5.22 -11.63 17.07
CA ALA A 17 -6.42 -12.45 16.89
C ALA A 17 -7.64 -11.54 16.75
N ALA A 18 -8.22 -11.48 15.54
CA ALA A 18 -9.54 -10.92 15.32
C ALA A 18 -10.58 -11.80 16.02
N LEU A 19 -11.25 -11.23 17.02
CA LEU A 19 -12.28 -11.89 17.82
C LEU A 19 -13.59 -11.96 16.99
N ALA A 20 -13.91 -13.12 16.43
CA ALA A 20 -15.23 -13.38 15.87
C ALA A 20 -16.21 -13.70 17.02
N VAL A 21 -17.21 -12.85 17.22
CA VAL A 21 -18.31 -13.10 18.17
C VAL A 21 -19.24 -14.15 17.56
N LEU A 22 -19.11 -15.41 17.99
CA LEU A 22 -20.09 -16.47 17.71
C LEU A 22 -21.25 -16.33 18.69
N GLY A 23 -22.35 -15.73 18.24
CA GLY A 23 -23.64 -15.79 18.94
C GLY A 23 -24.24 -17.19 18.81
N THR A 24 -24.46 -17.85 19.95
CA THR A 24 -25.13 -19.14 20.05
C THR A 24 -26.65 -18.98 19.91
N ALA A 25 -27.24 -19.52 18.85
CA ALA A 25 -28.70 -19.68 18.75
C ALA A 25 -29.13 -21.02 19.39
N PRO A 26 -30.24 -21.06 20.16
CA PRO A 26 -30.72 -22.29 20.78
C PRO A 26 -31.43 -23.20 19.76
N GLN A 27 -31.20 -24.52 19.91
CA GLN A 27 -31.93 -25.57 19.19
C GLN A 27 -33.40 -25.61 19.64
N ALA A 28 -34.32 -25.64 18.67
CA ALA A 28 -35.69 -26.11 18.88
C ALA A 28 -36.00 -27.23 17.87
N ALA A 29 -36.60 -28.29 18.39
CA ALA A 29 -36.87 -29.55 17.73
C ALA A 29 -38.07 -29.51 16.76
N SER A 30 -38.17 -30.59 15.98
CA SER A 30 -38.96 -30.87 14.78
C SER A 30 -40.49 -30.75 14.86
N ALA A 31 -41.12 -30.37 13.73
CA ALA A 31 -42.23 -31.12 13.09
C ALA A 31 -42.46 -30.60 11.65
N GLY A 32 -42.65 -31.50 10.68
CA GLY A 32 -42.61 -31.19 9.24
C GLY A 32 -43.91 -30.70 8.60
N THR A 33 -43.82 -30.23 7.35
CA THR A 33 -44.51 -30.77 6.15
C THR A 33 -44.50 -29.75 4.99
N ARG A 34 -43.96 -30.18 3.85
CA ARG A 34 -44.16 -29.80 2.43
C ARG A 34 -44.57 -28.35 2.06
N GLY A 35 -43.69 -27.74 1.25
CA GLY A 35 -44.08 -27.19 -0.07
C GLY A 35 -44.39 -25.70 -0.13
N GLY A 36 -43.37 -24.89 -0.34
CA GLY A 36 -43.49 -23.47 -0.69
C GLY A 36 -42.12 -22.78 -0.63
N ALA A 37 -41.31 -22.93 -1.68
CA ALA A 37 -40.03 -22.23 -1.78
C ALA A 37 -40.29 -20.74 -2.03
N LEU A 38 -40.23 -19.93 -0.97
CA LEU A 38 -40.03 -18.49 -1.09
C LEU A 38 -38.56 -18.26 -1.47
N PRO A 39 -38.25 -17.39 -2.45
CA PRO A 39 -36.87 -17.06 -2.72
C PRO A 39 -36.34 -16.26 -1.52
N PHE A 40 -35.36 -16.83 -0.82
CA PHE A 40 -34.48 -16.06 0.04
C PHE A 40 -33.65 -15.17 -0.89
N ALA A 41 -34.13 -13.96 -1.16
CA ALA A 41 -33.26 -12.91 -1.64
C ALA A 41 -32.28 -12.62 -0.50
N GLU A 42 -31.02 -13.03 -0.66
CA GLU A 42 -29.95 -12.55 0.19
C GLU A 42 -29.95 -11.02 0.09
N ALA A 43 -30.36 -10.36 1.16
CA ALA A 43 -30.14 -8.93 1.31
C ALA A 43 -28.61 -8.74 1.44
N GLN A 44 -27.93 -8.57 0.31
CA GLN A 44 -26.59 -7.98 0.30
C GLN A 44 -26.75 -6.57 0.86
N LEU A 45 -26.33 -6.39 2.11
CA LEU A 45 -26.16 -5.08 2.69
C LEU A 45 -25.21 -4.29 1.77
N PRO A 46 -25.55 -3.07 1.33
CA PRO A 46 -24.64 -2.27 0.54
C PRO A 46 -23.37 -2.06 1.38
N LEU A 47 -22.24 -2.52 0.86
CA LEU A 47 -20.93 -2.43 1.49
C LEU A 47 -20.38 -0.98 1.41
N SER A 48 -21.17 0.02 1.80
CA SER A 48 -20.69 1.39 1.91
C SER A 48 -19.81 1.52 3.14
N GLY A 49 -18.50 1.66 2.93
CA GLY A 49 -17.54 2.00 3.99
C GLY A 49 -16.30 1.12 4.12
N VAL A 50 -15.99 0.22 3.18
CA VAL A 50 -14.67 -0.43 3.19
C VAL A 50 -13.63 0.57 2.71
N ARG A 51 -12.95 1.22 3.65
CA ARG A 51 -11.75 2.02 3.36
C ARG A 51 -10.71 1.09 2.74
N ALA A 52 -10.25 1.41 1.53
CA ALA A 52 -9.07 0.77 0.97
C ALA A 52 -7.88 1.17 1.87
N VAL A 53 -7.31 0.22 2.60
CA VAL A 53 -6.16 0.46 3.48
C VAL A 53 -4.97 -0.24 2.85
N THR A 54 -3.89 0.50 2.63
CA THR A 54 -2.63 -0.04 2.16
C THR A 54 -2.16 -1.17 3.08
N SER A 55 -2.07 -2.38 2.53
CA SER A 55 -1.57 -3.55 3.26
C SER A 55 -0.07 -3.65 3.05
N LEU A 56 0.69 -3.74 4.14
CA LEU A 56 2.13 -3.97 4.09
C LEU A 56 2.40 -5.47 3.95
N ASP A 57 3.05 -5.84 2.87
CA ASP A 57 3.59 -7.17 2.62
C ASP A 57 5.07 -7.23 3.00
N THR A 58 5.52 -8.41 3.42
CA THR A 58 6.94 -8.68 3.66
C THR A 58 7.42 -9.78 2.73
N THR A 59 8.46 -9.48 1.93
CA THR A 59 9.13 -10.44 1.07
C THR A 59 10.57 -10.64 1.53
N VAL A 60 11.00 -11.90 1.63
CA VAL A 60 12.36 -12.27 2.03
C VAL A 60 13.07 -12.93 0.86
N PHE A 61 14.14 -12.30 0.39
CA PHE A 61 14.99 -12.80 -0.68
C PHE A 61 16.21 -13.52 -0.11
N THR A 62 16.58 -14.63 -0.73
CA THR A 62 17.84 -15.32 -0.43
C THR A 62 18.91 -14.94 -1.46
N ALA A 63 20.18 -15.00 -1.06
CA ALA A 63 21.29 -14.70 -1.95
C ALA A 63 21.37 -15.72 -3.11
N VAL A 64 21.44 -15.20 -4.34
CA VAL A 64 21.62 -16.00 -5.56
C VAL A 64 23.08 -16.16 -5.98
N ALA A 65 23.96 -15.34 -5.39
CA ALA A 65 25.41 -15.46 -5.48
C ALA A 65 26.04 -14.78 -4.26
N ASP A 66 27.10 -15.34 -3.71
CA ASP A 66 27.95 -14.69 -2.73
C ASP A 66 29.41 -15.14 -2.80
N ALA A 67 30.30 -14.27 -2.32
CA ALA A 67 31.72 -14.55 -2.26
C ALA A 67 32.36 -13.64 -1.22
N TYR A 68 33.59 -13.91 -0.82
CA TYR A 68 34.43 -12.87 -0.24
C TYR A 68 35.71 -12.73 -1.04
N VAL A 69 36.28 -11.53 -1.02
CA VAL A 69 37.57 -11.24 -1.63
C VAL A 69 38.59 -10.95 -0.54
N SER A 70 39.83 -11.37 -0.76
CA SER A 70 40.90 -11.24 0.23
C SER A 70 42.16 -10.69 -0.41
N SER A 71 42.65 -9.57 0.11
CA SER A 71 43.93 -8.98 -0.29
C SER A 71 45.13 -9.85 0.07
N ALA A 72 45.00 -10.78 1.01
CA ALA A 72 46.09 -11.71 1.38
C ALA A 72 46.40 -12.72 0.28
N LEU A 73 45.39 -13.10 -0.52
CA LEU A 73 45.53 -14.00 -1.67
C LEU A 73 44.80 -13.40 -2.88
N PRO A 74 45.38 -12.39 -3.55
CA PRO A 74 44.62 -11.53 -4.45
C PRO A 74 43.99 -12.19 -5.67
N SER A 75 44.52 -13.34 -6.09
CA SER A 75 44.05 -14.10 -7.26
C SER A 75 43.20 -15.32 -6.88
N LYS A 76 42.97 -15.56 -5.59
CA LYS A 76 42.16 -16.70 -5.13
C LYS A 76 40.68 -16.31 -5.13
N ASN A 77 39.86 -17.18 -5.72
CA ASN A 77 38.40 -17.12 -5.62
C ASN A 77 37.92 -17.83 -4.35
N TYR A 78 36.86 -17.29 -3.75
CA TYR A 78 36.21 -17.85 -2.56
C TYR A 78 34.68 -17.93 -2.70
N GLY A 79 34.16 -18.07 -3.93
CA GLY A 79 32.71 -18.15 -4.19
C GLY A 79 32.05 -19.45 -3.72
N ALA A 80 32.80 -20.41 -3.18
CA ALA A 80 32.28 -21.64 -2.58
C ALA A 80 32.56 -21.72 -1.07
N ALA A 81 32.96 -20.60 -0.45
CA ALA A 81 33.32 -20.57 0.96
C ALA A 81 32.07 -20.56 1.85
N GLN A 82 32.02 -21.45 2.85
CA GLN A 82 30.87 -21.51 3.75
C GLN A 82 30.75 -20.30 4.69
N VAL A 83 31.84 -19.57 4.91
CA VAL A 83 31.92 -18.36 5.73
C VAL A 83 32.55 -17.23 4.92
N LEU A 84 31.89 -16.08 4.91
CA LEU A 84 32.28 -14.89 4.17
C LEU A 84 32.80 -13.82 5.12
N TYR A 85 34.00 -13.31 4.86
CA TYR A 85 34.68 -12.43 5.80
C TYR A 85 34.63 -10.97 5.37
N ALA A 86 34.38 -10.10 6.35
CA ALA A 86 34.55 -8.65 6.24
C ALA A 86 35.55 -8.15 7.31
N GLY A 87 36.39 -7.20 6.95
CA GLY A 87 37.48 -6.72 7.80
C GLY A 87 38.77 -7.52 7.64
N SER A 88 39.73 -7.27 8.51
CA SER A 88 41.13 -7.62 8.23
C SER A 88 41.68 -8.60 9.27
N GLN A 89 42.25 -9.71 8.81
CA GLN A 89 42.88 -10.68 9.73
C GLN A 89 44.16 -10.09 10.35
N THR A 90 44.92 -9.36 9.53
CA THR A 90 46.03 -8.49 9.92
C THR A 90 45.77 -7.12 9.32
N ALA A 91 46.41 -6.06 9.81
CA ALA A 91 46.24 -4.70 9.30
C ALA A 91 46.48 -4.56 7.77
N ALA A 92 47.23 -5.48 7.16
CA ALA A 92 47.56 -5.48 5.73
C ALA A 92 46.72 -6.46 4.90
N ALA A 93 45.71 -7.10 5.48
CA ALA A 93 44.94 -8.16 4.84
C ALA A 93 43.42 -7.97 4.94
N PRO A 94 42.84 -6.85 4.42
CA PRO A 94 41.40 -6.68 4.36
C PRO A 94 40.70 -7.72 3.50
N ARG A 95 39.48 -8.04 3.93
CA ARG A 95 38.49 -8.88 3.26
C ARG A 95 37.16 -8.17 3.18
N ARG A 96 36.42 -8.43 2.10
CA ARG A 96 35.10 -7.86 1.80
C ARG A 96 34.17 -8.98 1.35
N ALA A 97 32.94 -8.99 1.87
CA ALA A 97 31.94 -9.98 1.51
C ALA A 97 30.97 -9.39 0.48
N LEU A 98 30.63 -10.15 -0.55
CA LEU A 98 29.81 -9.77 -1.70
C LEU A 98 28.56 -10.65 -1.72
N PHE A 99 27.40 -10.06 -1.98
CA PHE A 99 26.11 -10.75 -2.03
C PHE A 99 25.29 -10.21 -3.19
N ARG A 100 24.60 -11.07 -3.94
CA ARG A 100 23.64 -10.66 -4.98
C ARG A 100 22.30 -11.32 -4.74
N PHE A 101 21.23 -10.55 -4.96
CA PHE A 101 19.83 -10.98 -4.80
C PHE A 101 19.09 -10.76 -6.10
N VAL A 102 18.05 -11.56 -6.36
CA VAL A 102 17.12 -11.34 -7.49
C VAL A 102 15.78 -10.93 -6.90
N LEU A 103 15.26 -9.77 -7.32
CA LEU A 103 14.06 -9.16 -6.74
C LEU A 103 12.79 -9.41 -7.57
N SER A 104 12.82 -10.37 -8.50
CA SER A 104 11.75 -10.58 -9.49
C SER A 104 10.40 -11.04 -8.90
N SER A 105 10.34 -11.34 -7.59
CA SER A 105 9.09 -11.62 -6.90
C SER A 105 8.47 -10.39 -6.23
N LEU A 106 9.11 -9.22 -6.26
CA LEU A 106 8.43 -7.95 -5.99
C LEU A 106 7.55 -7.62 -7.22
N PRO A 107 6.27 -7.27 -7.02
CA PRO A 107 5.46 -6.69 -8.09
C PRO A 107 6.14 -5.45 -8.70
N SER A 108 5.94 -5.21 -10.00
CA SER A 108 6.52 -4.06 -10.70
C SER A 108 6.03 -2.72 -10.16
N GLU A 109 4.80 -2.70 -9.63
CA GLU A 109 4.15 -1.52 -9.07
C GLU A 109 4.45 -1.35 -7.57
N ALA A 110 5.19 -2.27 -6.93
CA ALA A 110 5.37 -2.25 -5.49
C ALA A 110 6.16 -1.01 -5.02
N VAL A 111 5.59 -0.31 -4.03
CA VAL A 111 6.24 0.78 -3.31
C VAL A 111 7.01 0.18 -2.13
N VAL A 112 8.32 0.42 -2.10
CA VAL A 112 9.21 -0.13 -1.06
C VAL A 112 9.21 0.77 0.18
N ASP A 113 8.59 0.32 1.27
CA ASP A 113 8.55 1.03 2.55
C ASP A 113 9.88 0.95 3.29
N SER A 114 10.42 -0.27 3.43
CA SER A 114 11.72 -0.50 4.06
C SER A 114 12.44 -1.72 3.51
N ALA A 115 13.77 -1.69 3.50
CA ALA A 115 14.55 -2.86 3.17
C ALA A 115 15.81 -3.00 4.04
N TYR A 116 16.05 -4.22 4.50
CA TYR A 116 17.19 -4.57 5.34
C TYR A 116 17.93 -5.78 4.77
N PHE A 117 19.21 -5.60 4.48
CA PHE A 117 20.11 -6.72 4.27
C PHE A 117 20.51 -7.27 5.65
N GLN A 118 20.41 -8.59 5.82
CA GLN A 118 20.75 -9.26 7.07
C GLN A 118 21.72 -10.41 6.81
N ALA A 119 22.77 -10.48 7.64
CA ALA A 119 23.76 -11.54 7.60
C ALA A 119 24.00 -12.11 8.99
N ASN A 120 24.00 -13.44 9.09
CA ASN A 120 24.22 -14.14 10.35
C ASN A 120 25.71 -14.24 10.67
N LEU A 121 26.13 -13.66 11.80
CA LEU A 121 27.50 -13.74 12.29
C LEU A 121 27.77 -15.13 12.88
N THR A 122 28.85 -15.77 12.43
CA THR A 122 29.26 -17.11 12.91
C THR A 122 30.67 -17.14 13.46
N GLU A 123 31.55 -16.25 13.00
CA GLU A 123 32.96 -16.24 13.42
C GLU A 123 33.46 -14.83 13.74
N THR A 124 34.34 -14.75 14.73
CA THR A 124 34.96 -13.52 15.25
C THR A 124 36.41 -13.79 15.67
N PRO A 125 37.27 -12.77 15.79
CA PRO A 125 38.62 -12.93 16.32
C PRO A 125 38.61 -13.38 17.79
N SER A 126 39.67 -14.06 18.22
CA SER A 126 39.86 -14.53 19.61
C SER A 126 40.28 -13.43 20.60
N ALA A 127 40.56 -12.22 20.11
CA ALA A 127 40.98 -11.05 20.89
C ALA A 127 39.78 -10.45 21.68
N PRO A 128 40.00 -9.58 22.71
CA PRO A 128 38.90 -9.05 23.50
C PRO A 128 37.82 -8.41 22.62
N PRO A 129 36.54 -8.62 22.95
CA PRO A 129 35.45 -8.30 22.04
C PRO A 129 35.34 -6.80 21.81
N THR A 130 35.60 -6.38 20.58
CA THR A 130 35.35 -5.04 20.07
C THR A 130 34.07 -5.01 19.25
N VAL A 131 33.49 -3.83 19.08
CA VAL A 131 32.49 -3.57 18.04
C VAL A 131 33.24 -3.14 16.79
N LEU A 132 32.99 -3.82 15.66
CA LEU A 132 33.55 -3.46 14.36
C LEU A 132 32.47 -2.79 13.50
N ASN A 133 32.71 -1.55 13.09
CA ASN A 133 31.81 -0.84 12.19
C ASN A 133 31.96 -1.39 10.77
N ILE A 134 30.90 -2.02 10.27
CA ILE A 134 30.81 -2.56 8.91
C ILE A 134 29.75 -1.77 8.17
N GLY A 135 30.10 -1.22 7.01
CA GLY A 135 29.17 -0.56 6.10
C GLY A 135 28.69 -1.50 5.00
N ALA A 136 27.47 -1.26 4.51
CA ALA A 136 26.99 -1.82 3.26
C ALA A 136 27.36 -0.88 2.10
N PHE A 137 27.70 -1.45 0.96
CA PHE A 137 28.03 -0.74 -0.26
C PHE A 137 27.22 -1.32 -1.42
N ARG A 138 26.67 -0.48 -2.29
CA ARG A 138 26.08 -0.90 -3.55
C ARG A 138 27.21 -1.24 -4.51
N ILE A 139 27.20 -2.47 -5.02
CA ILE A 139 28.09 -2.88 -6.11
C ILE A 139 27.61 -2.21 -7.41
N THR A 140 28.53 -1.63 -8.19
CA THR A 140 28.21 -0.83 -9.39
C THR A 140 28.67 -1.46 -10.70
N SER A 141 29.27 -2.65 -10.66
CA SER A 141 29.70 -3.40 -11.84
C SER A 141 29.44 -4.90 -11.68
N GLY A 142 29.27 -5.59 -12.81
CA GLY A 142 29.01 -7.03 -12.83
C GLY A 142 30.17 -7.83 -12.26
N TRP A 143 29.85 -8.94 -11.59
CA TRP A 143 30.81 -9.91 -11.09
C TRP A 143 30.25 -11.33 -11.20
N ASP A 144 31.17 -12.29 -11.34
CA ASP A 144 30.88 -13.72 -11.39
C ASP A 144 31.35 -14.39 -10.08
N GLU A 145 30.49 -15.19 -9.48
CA GLU A 145 30.73 -15.85 -8.19
C GLU A 145 31.94 -16.79 -8.23
N ALA A 146 32.08 -17.53 -9.33
CA ALA A 146 33.17 -18.48 -9.54
C ALA A 146 34.49 -17.81 -10.00
N GLY A 147 34.42 -16.55 -10.47
CA GLY A 147 35.56 -15.82 -11.03
C GLY A 147 36.03 -14.61 -10.23
N VAL A 148 35.27 -14.14 -9.24
CA VAL A 148 35.62 -12.94 -8.47
C VAL A 148 36.79 -13.22 -7.52
N THR A 149 37.73 -12.28 -7.48
CA THR A 149 38.96 -12.29 -6.68
C THR A 149 39.19 -10.86 -6.19
N TRP A 150 40.16 -10.65 -5.31
CA TRP A 150 40.52 -9.30 -4.91
C TRP A 150 41.02 -8.45 -6.10
N SER A 151 41.73 -9.06 -7.04
CA SER A 151 42.37 -8.37 -8.17
C SER A 151 41.39 -7.88 -9.23
N ASN A 152 40.22 -8.52 -9.34
CA ASN A 152 39.15 -8.17 -10.29
C ASN A 152 37.81 -7.86 -9.60
N GLN A 153 37.84 -7.52 -8.30
CA GLN A 153 36.63 -7.24 -7.53
C GLN A 153 35.85 -6.06 -8.16
N PRO A 154 34.51 -6.08 -8.08
CA PRO A 154 33.72 -5.00 -8.64
C PRO A 154 33.90 -3.72 -7.83
N THR A 155 33.62 -2.59 -8.47
CA THR A 155 33.52 -1.29 -7.80
C THR A 155 32.26 -1.22 -6.95
N ALA A 156 32.33 -0.50 -5.82
CA ALA A 156 31.19 -0.33 -4.92
C ALA A 156 31.18 1.06 -4.27
N VAL A 157 29.97 1.59 -4.02
CA VAL A 157 29.73 2.90 -3.40
C VAL A 157 28.95 2.74 -2.10
N PRO A 158 29.23 3.52 -1.04
CA PRO A 158 28.60 3.33 0.26
C PRO A 158 27.08 3.56 0.17
N ILE A 159 26.32 2.76 0.92
CA ILE A 159 24.87 2.92 1.09
C ILE A 159 24.51 2.92 2.56
N GLY A 160 23.58 3.79 2.92
CA GLY A 160 23.03 3.84 4.28
C GLY A 160 24.09 4.13 5.34
N ARG A 161 23.86 3.59 6.54
CA ARG A 161 24.70 3.78 7.73
C ARG A 161 25.60 2.56 7.97
N VAL A 162 26.65 2.78 8.75
CA VAL A 162 27.46 1.68 9.29
C VAL A 162 26.73 0.99 10.44
N THR A 163 26.90 -0.33 10.53
CA THR A 163 26.39 -1.14 11.63
C THR A 163 27.56 -1.56 12.53
N GLY A 164 27.42 -1.34 13.83
CA GLY A 164 28.36 -1.82 14.83
C GLY A 164 28.19 -3.32 15.06
N VAL A 165 29.05 -4.14 14.45
CA VAL A 165 28.99 -5.60 14.58
C VAL A 165 29.82 -6.05 15.78
N GLY A 166 29.13 -6.57 16.79
CA GLY A 166 29.72 -7.17 17.98
C GLY A 166 30.28 -8.57 17.70
N VAL A 167 30.38 -9.39 18.74
CA VAL A 167 30.96 -10.75 18.62
C VAL A 167 29.96 -11.89 18.85
N LEU A 168 28.74 -11.58 19.24
CA LEU A 168 27.74 -12.59 19.55
C LEU A 168 27.12 -13.16 18.26
N PRO A 169 27.03 -14.49 18.11
CA PRO A 169 26.37 -15.09 16.95
C PRO A 169 24.89 -14.68 16.88
N GLN A 170 24.54 -13.93 15.83
CA GLN A 170 23.19 -13.45 15.54
C GLN A 170 23.15 -12.83 14.15
N PHE A 171 21.95 -12.53 13.66
CA PHE A 171 21.78 -11.67 12.51
C PHE A 171 22.11 -10.22 12.85
N TYR A 172 22.95 -9.61 12.02
CA TYR A 172 23.16 -8.17 11.96
C TYR A 172 22.46 -7.62 10.72
N SER A 173 21.97 -6.38 10.82
CA SER A 173 21.16 -5.75 9.79
C SER A 173 21.79 -4.46 9.28
N TRP A 174 21.66 -4.22 7.98
CA TRP A 174 22.02 -2.97 7.29
C TRP A 174 20.80 -2.45 6.57
N GLU A 175 20.44 -1.20 6.80
CA GLU A 175 19.37 -0.53 6.08
C GLU A 175 19.82 -0.25 4.64
N VAL A 176 19.06 -0.75 3.68
CA VAL A 176 19.34 -0.65 2.24
C VAL A 176 18.11 -0.20 1.45
N THR A 177 17.14 0.43 2.12
CA THR A 177 15.87 0.90 1.52
C THR A 177 16.09 1.73 0.25
N SER A 178 17.02 2.68 0.27
CA SER A 178 17.32 3.52 -0.90
C SER A 178 17.90 2.73 -2.08
N LEU A 179 18.71 1.70 -1.81
CA LEU A 179 19.21 0.80 -2.84
C LEU A 179 18.04 0.01 -3.45
N VAL A 180 17.20 -0.63 -2.63
CA VAL A 180 16.12 -1.49 -3.14
C VAL A 180 15.10 -0.68 -3.94
N ARG A 181 14.76 0.55 -3.52
CA ARG A 181 13.94 1.47 -4.33
C ARG A 181 14.54 1.73 -5.71
N ALA A 182 15.86 2.00 -5.77
CA ALA A 182 16.54 2.19 -7.05
C ALA A 182 16.57 0.91 -7.90
N LEU A 183 16.71 -0.27 -7.29
CA LEU A 183 16.69 -1.55 -8.00
C LEU A 183 15.29 -1.91 -8.55
N VAL A 184 14.21 -1.47 -7.88
CA VAL A 184 12.84 -1.63 -8.39
C VAL A 184 12.61 -0.70 -9.59
N SER A 185 13.07 0.55 -9.53
CA SER A 185 12.89 1.50 -10.65
C SER A 185 13.79 1.18 -11.85
N ASP A 186 14.98 0.61 -11.62
CA ASP A 186 15.92 0.19 -12.66
C ASP A 186 16.54 -1.17 -12.27
N PRO A 187 15.94 -2.29 -12.70
CA PRO A 187 16.50 -3.62 -12.43
C PRO A 187 17.89 -3.85 -13.05
N GLY A 188 18.26 -3.06 -14.07
CA GLY A 188 19.53 -3.19 -14.81
C GLY A 188 20.77 -2.87 -13.98
N ILE A 189 20.60 -2.17 -12.87
CA ILE A 189 21.69 -1.79 -11.96
C ILE A 189 21.94 -2.78 -10.81
N ASN A 190 21.24 -3.92 -10.78
CA ASN A 190 21.35 -4.89 -9.69
C ASN A 190 22.62 -5.74 -9.78
N TYR A 191 23.70 -5.27 -9.16
CA TYR A 191 24.94 -6.02 -8.99
C TYR A 191 25.18 -6.52 -7.56
N GLY A 192 24.29 -6.17 -6.62
CA GLY A 192 24.36 -6.66 -5.24
C GLY A 192 24.97 -5.69 -4.23
N ILE A 193 25.30 -6.24 -3.06
CA ILE A 193 25.72 -5.55 -1.85
C ILE A 193 27.09 -6.08 -1.43
N GLU A 194 27.99 -5.18 -1.06
CA GLU A 194 29.26 -5.49 -0.41
C GLU A 194 29.22 -5.07 1.07
N LEU A 195 29.71 -5.94 1.95
CA LEU A 195 30.05 -5.58 3.33
C LEU A 195 31.55 -5.28 3.45
N ARG A 196 31.85 -4.08 3.94
CA ARG A 196 33.22 -3.58 4.12
C ARG A 196 33.40 -2.99 5.51
N SER A 197 34.51 -3.33 6.16
CA SER A 197 34.92 -2.68 7.42
C SER A 197 35.26 -1.20 7.15
N GLN A 198 34.87 -0.29 8.05
CA GLN A 198 35.31 1.10 7.97
C GLN A 198 36.80 1.26 8.32
N ALA A 199 37.38 0.28 9.02
CA ALA A 199 38.76 0.30 9.50
C ALA A 199 39.58 -0.86 8.89
N GLU A 200 39.67 -0.94 7.56
CA GLU A 200 40.42 -1.99 6.85
C GLU A 200 41.93 -2.06 7.21
N GLY A 201 42.49 -1.00 7.80
CA GLY A 201 43.86 -0.97 8.32
C GLY A 201 44.04 -1.53 9.74
N THR A 202 42.97 -1.99 10.39
CA THR A 202 43.00 -2.54 11.76
C THR A 202 42.74 -4.03 11.73
N ALA A 203 43.50 -4.80 12.53
CA ALA A 203 43.32 -6.24 12.68
C ALA A 203 42.06 -6.55 13.49
N ASP A 204 40.91 -6.57 12.82
CA ASP A 204 39.61 -6.96 13.36
C ASP A 204 38.71 -7.42 12.19
N TRP A 205 37.92 -8.48 12.38
CA TRP A 205 37.14 -9.10 11.30
C TRP A 205 35.87 -9.80 11.77
N ARG A 206 34.93 -10.02 10.86
CA ARG A 206 33.69 -10.76 11.08
C ARG A 206 33.50 -11.80 9.99
N GLY A 207 33.12 -13.02 10.37
CA GLY A 207 32.73 -14.09 9.46
C GLY A 207 31.23 -14.30 9.50
N PHE A 208 30.59 -14.15 8.35
CA PHE A 208 29.16 -14.32 8.17
C PHE A 208 28.86 -15.62 7.42
N SER A 209 27.70 -16.20 7.69
CA SER A 209 27.19 -17.34 6.93
C SER A 209 27.07 -16.99 5.44
N SER A 210 27.47 -17.92 4.57
CA SER A 210 27.20 -17.89 3.12
C SER A 210 25.83 -18.49 2.79
N ARG A 211 25.47 -18.46 1.52
CA ARG A 211 24.30 -19.14 0.94
C ARG A 211 24.39 -20.66 1.04
N GLU A 212 25.58 -21.24 1.19
CA GLU A 212 25.77 -22.68 1.43
C GLU A 212 25.38 -23.11 2.85
N ALA A 213 25.19 -22.16 3.77
CA ALA A 213 24.75 -22.46 5.14
C ALA A 213 23.36 -23.10 5.18
N ALA A 214 22.99 -23.65 6.36
CA ALA A 214 21.62 -24.09 6.60
C ALA A 214 20.65 -22.91 6.42
N SER A 215 19.45 -23.17 5.90
CA SER A 215 18.49 -22.14 5.49
C SER A 215 18.19 -21.10 6.56
N ALA A 216 18.18 -21.49 7.84
CA ALA A 216 17.95 -20.60 8.98
C ALA A 216 19.05 -19.54 9.22
N TYR A 217 20.20 -19.68 8.57
CA TYR A 217 21.37 -18.82 8.78
C TYR A 217 21.85 -18.12 7.50
N ARG A 218 21.19 -18.36 6.35
CA ARG A 218 21.62 -17.78 5.07
C ARG A 218 21.47 -16.24 5.07
N PRO A 219 22.31 -15.52 4.32
CA PRO A 219 22.10 -14.11 4.05
C PRO A 219 20.72 -13.87 3.44
N GLN A 220 20.04 -12.82 3.91
CA GLN A 220 18.71 -12.48 3.45
C GLN A 220 18.54 -10.98 3.22
N LEU A 221 17.72 -10.64 2.25
CA LEU A 221 17.24 -9.27 2.05
C LEU A 221 15.75 -9.26 2.38
N VAL A 222 15.38 -8.58 3.45
CA VAL A 222 14.01 -8.45 3.93
C VAL A 222 13.46 -7.13 3.43
N VAL A 223 12.40 -7.19 2.64
CA VAL A 223 11.75 -6.01 2.03
C VAL A 223 10.32 -5.95 2.52
N GLN A 224 9.94 -4.83 3.14
CA GLN A 224 8.55 -4.46 3.37
C GLN A 224 8.12 -3.54 2.24
N HIS A 225 6.97 -3.84 1.65
CA HIS A 225 6.41 -3.11 0.52
C HIS A 225 4.90 -3.15 0.56
N HIS A 226 4.27 -2.31 -0.25
CA HIS A 226 2.85 -2.38 -0.53
C HIS A 226 2.60 -2.14 -2.02
N LEU A 227 1.45 -2.58 -2.49
CA LEU A 227 0.94 -2.13 -3.78
C LEU A 227 0.24 -0.79 -3.60
N PRO A 228 0.52 0.21 -4.46
CA PRO A 228 -0.30 1.41 -4.50
C PRO A 228 -1.73 0.97 -4.82
N LEU A 229 -2.67 1.37 -3.97
CA LEU A 229 -4.10 1.13 -4.21
C LEU A 229 -4.67 2.12 -5.22
N CYS A 230 -3.88 3.14 -5.52
CA CYS A 230 -4.19 4.19 -6.45
C CYS A 230 -3.73 3.79 -7.87
N THR A 231 -4.64 3.22 -8.64
CA THR A 231 -4.52 3.17 -10.09
C THR A 231 -5.38 4.29 -10.64
N ASP A 232 -4.75 5.27 -11.28
CA ASP A 232 -5.43 6.40 -11.89
C ASP A 232 -6.18 5.96 -13.17
N ALA A 233 -7.29 5.26 -12.96
CA ALA A 233 -7.98 4.51 -13.99
C ALA A 233 -8.92 5.37 -14.85
N GLN A 234 -9.19 6.60 -14.40
CA GLN A 234 -10.12 7.53 -15.02
C GLN A 234 -9.43 8.54 -15.96
N GLU A 235 -8.10 8.55 -15.99
CA GLU A 235 -7.32 9.39 -16.89
C GLU A 235 -7.43 8.97 -18.37
N PRO A 236 -7.37 9.94 -19.33
CA PRO A 236 -7.23 11.37 -19.07
C PRO A 236 -8.56 12.04 -18.65
N ASN A 237 -8.58 12.83 -17.57
CA ASN A 237 -9.74 13.57 -17.07
C ASN A 237 -9.43 14.96 -16.48
N ASP A 238 -8.25 15.52 -16.75
CA ASP A 238 -7.81 16.88 -16.36
C ASP A 238 -8.62 18.08 -16.89
N THR A 239 -9.56 17.87 -17.82
CA THR A 239 -10.28 18.97 -18.47
C THR A 239 -11.77 18.70 -18.61
N PHE A 240 -12.59 19.76 -18.68
CA PHE A 240 -14.05 19.63 -18.89
C PHE A 240 -14.41 18.83 -20.16
N ALA A 241 -13.54 18.84 -21.16
CA ALA A 241 -13.73 18.09 -22.40
C ALA A 241 -13.44 16.58 -22.22
N GLN A 242 -12.55 16.24 -21.30
CA GLN A 242 -12.10 14.88 -21.00
C GLN A 242 -12.82 14.27 -19.79
N ALA A 243 -13.58 15.07 -19.04
CA ALA A 243 -14.23 14.68 -17.80
C ALA A 243 -14.88 13.28 -17.86
N PHE A 244 -14.56 12.46 -16.87
CA PHE A 244 -14.96 11.06 -16.79
C PHE A 244 -16.47 10.94 -16.49
N PRO A 245 -17.25 10.18 -17.28
CA PRO A 245 -18.69 10.07 -17.06
C PRO A 245 -19.02 9.21 -15.83
N ILE A 246 -19.83 9.75 -14.91
CA ILE A 246 -20.30 9.04 -13.71
C ILE A 246 -21.82 8.85 -13.68
N ALA A 247 -22.27 7.77 -13.04
CA ALA A 247 -23.67 7.42 -12.83
C ALA A 247 -24.09 7.67 -11.38
N PRO A 248 -25.37 8.03 -11.13
CA PRO A 248 -25.86 8.21 -9.77
C PRO A 248 -25.85 6.90 -8.98
N ALA A 249 -25.67 7.01 -7.66
CA ALA A 249 -25.62 5.91 -6.68
C ALA A 249 -24.49 4.88 -6.88
N VAL A 250 -23.55 5.14 -7.78
CA VAL A 250 -22.30 4.36 -7.93
C VAL A 250 -21.18 5.08 -7.20
N GLU A 251 -20.36 4.34 -6.47
CA GLU A 251 -19.13 4.84 -5.85
C GLU A 251 -17.97 4.69 -6.84
N TYR A 252 -17.26 5.79 -7.08
CA TYR A 252 -16.08 5.83 -7.93
C TYR A 252 -14.85 6.07 -7.05
N LEU A 253 -13.82 5.25 -7.22
CA LEU A 253 -12.50 5.51 -6.62
C LEU A 253 -11.68 6.32 -7.62
N GLY A 254 -11.15 7.46 -7.17
CA GLY A 254 -10.29 8.35 -7.95
C GLY A 254 -8.99 8.64 -7.22
N CYS A 255 -8.05 9.27 -7.91
CA CYS A 255 -6.65 9.32 -7.53
C CYS A 255 -6.03 10.64 -7.96
N ILE A 256 -5.41 11.35 -7.01
CA ILE A 256 -4.58 12.52 -7.34
C ILE A 256 -3.17 12.25 -6.83
N PRO A 257 -2.23 11.74 -7.67
CA PRO A 257 -0.92 11.31 -7.21
C PRO A 257 0.04 12.48 -6.97
N ALA A 258 -0.21 13.65 -7.58
CA ALA A 258 0.62 14.83 -7.42
C ALA A 258 -0.22 16.12 -7.45
N SER A 259 0.32 17.20 -6.87
CA SER A 259 -0.32 18.52 -6.97
C SER A 259 -0.36 19.00 -8.43
N GLY A 260 -1.54 19.37 -8.92
CA GLY A 260 -1.74 19.89 -10.27
C GLY A 260 -2.44 18.91 -11.22
N ASP A 261 -2.57 17.65 -10.83
CA ASP A 261 -3.57 16.74 -11.39
C ASP A 261 -4.96 17.13 -10.86
N VAL A 262 -5.93 17.20 -11.78
CA VAL A 262 -7.30 17.64 -11.53
C VAL A 262 -8.27 16.58 -12.05
N ASP A 263 -8.99 15.96 -11.14
CA ASP A 263 -9.98 14.97 -11.52
C ASP A 263 -11.33 15.63 -11.87
N LEU A 264 -11.68 15.73 -13.16
CA LEU A 264 -13.02 16.14 -13.58
C LEU A 264 -13.92 14.94 -13.90
N PHE A 265 -15.11 14.95 -13.31
CA PHE A 265 -16.19 14.02 -13.59
C PHE A 265 -17.36 14.75 -14.21
N ARG A 266 -18.12 14.09 -15.08
CA ARG A 266 -19.32 14.65 -15.71
C ARG A 266 -20.54 13.77 -15.52
N PHE A 267 -21.69 14.39 -15.39
CA PHE A 267 -22.98 13.71 -15.33
C PHE A 267 -24.09 14.57 -15.92
N ASP A 268 -25.14 13.91 -16.36
CA ASP A 268 -26.31 14.56 -16.92
C ASP A 268 -27.47 14.50 -15.91
N VAL A 269 -28.22 15.59 -15.80
CA VAL A 269 -29.42 15.66 -14.93
C VAL A 269 -30.63 15.83 -15.82
N ASP A 270 -31.57 14.88 -15.75
CA ASP A 270 -32.87 14.99 -16.40
C ASP A 270 -33.87 15.64 -15.43
N PRO A 271 -34.30 16.90 -15.69
CA PRO A 271 -35.20 17.64 -14.79
C PRO A 271 -36.60 17.01 -14.67
N SER A 272 -36.93 16.01 -15.49
CA SER A 272 -38.18 15.23 -15.35
C SER A 272 -38.09 14.13 -14.30
N THR A 273 -36.88 13.73 -13.89
CA THR A 273 -36.66 12.62 -12.94
C THR A 273 -35.91 13.05 -11.68
N ALA A 274 -35.08 14.10 -11.74
CA ALA A 274 -34.34 14.62 -10.61
C ALA A 274 -34.21 16.15 -10.67
N ARG A 275 -34.20 16.77 -9.49
CA ARG A 275 -33.91 18.21 -9.35
C ARG A 275 -32.85 18.52 -8.32
N SER A 276 -32.64 17.63 -7.35
CA SER A 276 -31.57 17.77 -6.37
C SER A 276 -30.35 16.97 -6.82
N VAL A 277 -29.21 17.65 -6.90
CA VAL A 277 -27.87 17.10 -7.10
C VAL A 277 -27.15 17.15 -5.76
N GLN A 278 -26.58 16.04 -5.34
CA GLN A 278 -25.62 15.99 -4.25
C GLN A 278 -24.39 15.22 -4.73
N VAL A 279 -23.21 15.79 -4.50
CA VAL A 279 -21.94 15.10 -4.72
C VAL A 279 -21.23 15.03 -3.37
N GLU A 280 -20.78 13.82 -3.03
CA GLU A 280 -20.05 13.53 -1.81
C GLU A 280 -18.66 13.01 -2.21
N LEU A 281 -17.65 13.56 -1.56
CA LEU A 281 -16.26 13.16 -1.71
C LEU A 281 -15.74 12.80 -0.30
N TYR A 282 -15.24 11.58 -0.14
CA TYR A 282 -14.89 11.04 1.17
C TYR A 282 -13.75 10.02 1.08
N SER A 283 -13.35 9.47 2.23
CA SER A 283 -12.16 8.63 2.36
C SER A 283 -10.88 9.34 1.89
N LEU A 284 -10.80 10.64 2.10
CA LEU A 284 -9.73 11.47 1.56
C LEU A 284 -8.35 11.07 2.12
N PRO A 285 -7.36 10.84 1.25
CA PRO A 285 -6.00 10.51 1.65
C PRO A 285 -5.15 11.77 1.94
N ALA A 286 -5.48 12.89 1.29
CA ALA A 286 -4.87 14.20 1.50
C ALA A 286 -5.94 15.31 1.41
N ASN A 287 -5.52 16.57 1.47
CA ASN A 287 -6.43 17.72 1.49
C ASN A 287 -6.98 18.03 0.10
N PHE A 288 -8.14 17.44 -0.21
CA PHE A 288 -8.81 17.58 -1.50
C PHE A 288 -10.09 18.38 -1.37
N ASP A 289 -10.29 19.32 -2.29
CA ASP A 289 -11.48 20.16 -2.35
C ASP A 289 -12.41 19.68 -3.48
N LEU A 290 -13.72 19.93 -3.32
CA LEU A 290 -14.76 19.54 -4.27
C LEU A 290 -15.47 20.76 -4.84
N TYR A 291 -15.55 20.85 -6.17
CA TYR A 291 -16.26 21.93 -6.86
C TYR A 291 -17.31 21.35 -7.79
N LEU A 292 -18.50 21.94 -7.78
CA LEU A 292 -19.60 21.59 -8.66
C LEU A 292 -19.81 22.69 -9.69
N TYR A 293 -19.76 22.31 -10.97
CA TYR A 293 -20.02 23.20 -12.09
C TYR A 293 -21.28 22.77 -12.85
N GLY A 294 -22.08 23.73 -13.30
CA GLY A 294 -23.12 23.48 -14.30
C GLY A 294 -24.30 24.45 -14.28
N PRO A 295 -25.06 24.56 -15.39
CA PRO A 295 -24.79 23.95 -16.69
C PRO A 295 -23.61 24.61 -17.42
N GLY A 296 -22.69 23.80 -17.98
CA GLY A 296 -21.41 24.27 -18.55
C GLY A 296 -20.32 24.50 -17.48
N PRO A 297 -19.21 25.21 -17.79
CA PRO A 297 -18.11 25.45 -16.84
C PRO A 297 -18.41 26.62 -15.88
N THR A 298 -19.61 26.66 -15.31
CA THR A 298 -20.04 27.69 -14.36
C THR A 298 -20.06 27.08 -12.96
N LEU A 299 -19.22 27.57 -12.04
CA LEU A 299 -19.22 27.11 -10.65
C LEU A 299 -20.56 27.44 -9.98
N VAL A 300 -21.18 26.44 -9.35
CA VAL A 300 -22.47 26.61 -8.65
C VAL A 300 -22.41 26.28 -7.17
N ASP A 301 -21.47 25.44 -6.74
CA ASP A 301 -21.23 25.14 -5.33
C ASP A 301 -19.80 24.60 -5.14
N SER A 302 -19.28 24.67 -3.92
CA SER A 302 -17.95 24.18 -3.57
C SER A 302 -17.82 23.84 -2.08
N SER A 303 -16.98 22.86 -1.76
CA SER A 303 -16.63 22.45 -0.41
C SER A 303 -15.11 22.33 -0.30
N ALA A 304 -14.54 22.88 0.77
CA ALA A 304 -13.10 22.98 1.00
C ALA A 304 -12.76 22.86 2.49
N ASN A 305 -13.18 21.78 3.14
CA ASN A 305 -12.82 21.54 4.53
C ASN A 305 -11.32 21.20 4.63
N ALA A 306 -10.69 21.66 5.71
CA ALA A 306 -9.27 21.41 5.89
C ALA A 306 -8.98 19.94 6.27
N GLY A 307 -7.90 19.39 5.73
CA GLY A 307 -7.37 18.08 6.10
C GLY A 307 -8.04 16.96 5.32
N THR A 308 -8.41 15.86 5.98
CA THR A 308 -9.02 14.68 5.31
C THR A 308 -10.50 14.53 5.66
N SER A 309 -11.17 15.63 5.99
CA SER A 309 -12.62 15.64 6.23
C SER A 309 -13.36 15.45 4.91
N SER A 310 -14.51 14.77 4.94
CA SER A 310 -15.31 14.60 3.74
C SER A 310 -15.83 15.94 3.22
N GLU A 311 -15.86 16.08 1.90
CA GLU A 311 -16.44 17.21 1.19
C GLU A 311 -17.84 16.86 0.69
N SER A 312 -18.74 17.84 0.69
CA SER A 312 -20.06 17.68 0.08
C SER A 312 -20.57 18.99 -0.48
N VAL A 313 -21.15 18.89 -1.67
CA VAL A 313 -21.80 19.99 -2.41
C VAL A 313 -23.20 19.56 -2.81
N ALA A 314 -24.13 20.52 -2.85
CA ALA A 314 -25.51 20.26 -3.20
C ALA A 314 -26.10 21.40 -4.04
N TYR A 315 -26.90 21.05 -5.04
CA TYR A 315 -27.48 22.03 -5.94
C TYR A 315 -28.86 21.60 -6.43
N THR A 316 -29.83 22.53 -6.39
CA THR A 316 -31.15 22.33 -6.99
C THR A 316 -31.18 22.89 -8.40
N THR A 317 -31.38 22.03 -9.39
CA THR A 317 -31.32 22.40 -10.80
C THR A 317 -32.57 23.17 -11.23
N GLY A 318 -32.35 24.16 -12.11
CA GLY A 318 -33.44 24.80 -12.84
C GLY A 318 -34.05 23.88 -13.89
N PRO A 319 -35.17 24.27 -14.52
CA PRO A 319 -35.90 23.46 -15.51
C PRO A 319 -35.11 23.13 -16.80
N ALA A 320 -33.91 23.70 -16.97
CA ALA A 320 -33.05 23.55 -18.14
C ALA A 320 -31.74 22.79 -17.87
N GLY A 321 -31.56 22.16 -16.69
CA GLY A 321 -30.37 21.39 -16.38
C GLY A 321 -30.13 20.28 -17.40
N ARG A 322 -28.88 20.14 -17.89
CA ARG A 322 -28.51 19.05 -18.81
C ARG A 322 -27.16 18.41 -18.53
N ARG A 323 -26.10 19.19 -18.29
CA ARG A 323 -24.78 18.65 -17.96
C ARG A 323 -24.11 19.40 -16.83
N PHE A 324 -23.60 18.66 -15.86
CA PHE A 324 -22.85 19.14 -14.71
C PHE A 324 -21.50 18.43 -14.63
N TYR A 325 -20.60 19.01 -13.85
CA TYR A 325 -19.27 18.50 -13.61
C TYR A 325 -18.92 18.58 -12.13
N ALA A 326 -18.27 17.56 -11.61
CA ALA A 326 -17.62 17.60 -10.31
C ALA A 326 -16.11 17.61 -10.55
N GLU A 327 -15.41 18.53 -9.90
CA GLU A 327 -13.95 18.66 -9.94
C GLU A 327 -13.40 18.35 -8.56
N VAL A 328 -12.40 17.49 -8.52
CA VAL A 328 -11.62 17.18 -7.32
C VAL A 328 -10.20 17.65 -7.55
N GLN A 329 -9.65 18.43 -6.62
CA GLN A 329 -8.28 18.92 -6.71
C GLN A 329 -7.56 18.89 -5.37
N ALA A 330 -6.25 18.66 -5.41
CA ALA A 330 -5.41 18.70 -4.22
C ALA A 330 -4.92 20.11 -3.88
N THR A 331 -5.11 20.55 -2.64
CA THR A 331 -4.68 21.88 -2.17
C THR A 331 -3.26 21.91 -1.60
N SER A 332 -2.75 20.77 -1.12
CA SER A 332 -1.45 20.69 -0.43
C SER A 332 -0.63 19.45 -0.79
N GLY A 333 -0.76 18.96 -2.03
CA GLY A 333 -0.13 17.73 -2.51
C GLY A 333 -1.11 16.56 -2.61
N GLY A 334 -0.89 15.72 -3.62
CA GLY A 334 -1.63 14.49 -3.84
C GLY A 334 -1.20 13.33 -2.93
N ASP A 335 -1.87 12.19 -3.06
CA ASP A 335 -1.46 10.91 -2.48
C ASP A 335 -1.41 9.86 -3.61
N PRO A 336 -0.21 9.41 -4.02
CA PRO A 336 -0.04 8.45 -5.11
C PRO A 336 -0.34 7.01 -4.72
N ASP A 337 -0.61 6.73 -3.44
CA ASP A 337 -0.74 5.38 -2.92
C ASP A 337 -2.19 5.05 -2.54
N ASN A 338 -3.00 6.06 -2.22
CA ASN A 338 -4.35 5.89 -1.68
C ASN A 338 -5.40 6.65 -2.51
N PRO A 339 -6.50 6.00 -2.93
CA PRO A 339 -7.60 6.67 -3.64
C PRO A 339 -8.55 7.40 -2.69
N TYR A 340 -9.28 8.38 -3.20
CA TYR A 340 -10.50 8.91 -2.59
C TYR A 340 -11.75 8.23 -3.16
N ALA A 341 -12.91 8.43 -2.53
CA ALA A 341 -14.20 7.96 -3.04
C ALA A 341 -15.13 9.13 -3.39
N LEU A 342 -15.74 9.09 -4.57
CA LEU A 342 -16.72 10.06 -5.06
C LEU A 342 -18.07 9.36 -5.30
N LYS A 343 -19.16 9.99 -4.86
CA LYS A 343 -20.51 9.51 -5.11
C LYS A 343 -21.43 10.64 -5.53
N LEU A 344 -22.16 10.41 -6.62
CA LEU A 344 -23.25 11.26 -7.09
C LEU A 344 -24.59 10.71 -6.59
N THR A 345 -25.42 11.56 -6.00
CA THR A 345 -26.82 11.26 -5.69
C THR A 345 -27.72 12.26 -6.41
N LEU A 346 -28.66 11.75 -7.20
CA LEU A 346 -29.71 12.54 -7.85
C LEU A 346 -31.06 12.19 -7.22
N THR A 347 -31.80 13.21 -6.76
CA THR A 347 -33.10 13.02 -6.09
C THR A 347 -34.20 13.81 -6.81
N ALA A 348 -35.37 13.19 -6.95
CA ALA A 348 -36.60 13.85 -7.40
C ALA A 348 -37.04 14.94 -6.42
N ASP A 349 -37.80 15.93 -6.90
CA ASP A 349 -38.54 16.80 -5.99
C ASP A 349 -39.45 15.96 -5.09
N ALA A 350 -39.55 16.32 -3.81
CA ALA A 350 -40.56 15.74 -2.95
C ALA A 350 -41.94 16.01 -3.58
N THR A 351 -42.67 14.97 -3.98
CA THR A 351 -44.05 15.12 -4.43
C THR A 351 -44.83 15.84 -3.31
N PRO A 352 -45.46 17.00 -3.57
CA PRO A 352 -46.34 17.60 -2.58
C PRO A 352 -47.40 16.57 -2.16
N PRO A 353 -47.80 16.50 -0.88
CA PRO A 353 -48.90 15.65 -0.47
C PRO A 353 -50.10 15.94 -1.37
N GLN A 354 -50.61 14.92 -2.06
CA GLN A 354 -51.82 15.05 -2.85
C GLN A 354 -52.95 15.40 -1.86
N ILE A 355 -53.39 16.66 -1.83
CA ILE A 355 -54.64 17.01 -1.17
C ILE A 355 -55.74 16.37 -2.04
N LEU A 356 -56.26 15.24 -1.60
CA LEU A 356 -57.50 14.67 -2.13
C LEU A 356 -58.60 15.74 -1.96
N SER A 357 -58.90 16.48 -3.03
CA SER A 357 -60.11 17.29 -3.09
C SER A 357 -61.30 16.34 -3.01
N GLY A 358 -62.01 16.35 -1.88
CA GLY A 358 -63.24 15.58 -1.71
C GLY A 358 -64.30 15.95 -2.77
N PRO A 359 -65.25 15.04 -3.08
CA PRO A 359 -66.25 15.31 -4.10
C PRO A 359 -67.12 16.51 -3.71
N ALA A 360 -67.40 17.38 -4.69
CA ALA A 360 -68.30 18.51 -4.53
C ALA A 360 -69.69 18.02 -4.08
N VAL A 361 -70.18 18.53 -2.95
CA VAL A 361 -71.55 18.31 -2.49
C VAL A 361 -72.47 19.18 -3.34
N SER A 362 -73.14 18.58 -4.33
CA SER A 362 -74.24 19.22 -5.05
C SER A 362 -75.41 19.42 -4.10
N SER A 363 -75.76 20.68 -3.83
CA SER A 363 -76.95 21.05 -3.07
C SER A 363 -78.22 20.74 -3.89
N ILE A 364 -79.06 19.85 -3.37
CA ILE A 364 -80.40 19.60 -3.90
C ILE A 364 -81.34 20.66 -3.32
N THR A 365 -81.77 21.60 -4.14
CA THR A 365 -82.91 22.48 -3.83
C THR A 365 -84.21 21.71 -4.03
N SER A 366 -84.98 21.46 -2.96
CA SER A 366 -86.35 20.95 -3.07
C SER A 366 -87.33 22.09 -3.39
N SER A 367 -88.05 21.98 -4.51
CA SER A 367 -89.20 22.83 -4.81
C SER A 367 -90.44 22.23 -4.16
N ALA A 368 -91.09 22.97 -3.27
CA ALA A 368 -92.42 22.66 -2.77
C ALA A 368 -93.46 22.96 -3.86
N ALA A 369 -94.18 21.92 -4.32
CA ALA A 369 -95.39 22.08 -5.12
C ALA A 369 -96.60 21.78 -4.22
N SER A 370 -97.37 22.82 -3.95
CA SER A 370 -98.71 22.77 -3.38
C SER A 370 -99.73 22.57 -4.52
N SER A 371 -100.52 21.51 -4.47
CA SER A 371 -101.73 21.38 -5.28
C SER A 371 -102.95 21.21 -4.38
N GLN A 372 -103.87 22.17 -4.52
CA GLN A 372 -105.25 22.11 -4.03
C GLN A 372 -106.06 21.11 -4.85
N SER A 373 -106.89 20.32 -4.16
CA SER A 373 -108.36 20.15 -4.32
C SER A 373 -108.79 18.78 -3.85
#